data_AF-A0A662FC71-F1
#
_entry.id   AF-A0A662FC71-F1
#
_cell.length_a   1.000
_cell.length_b   1.000
_cell.length_c   1.000
_cell.angle_alpha   90.00
_cell.angle_beta   90.00
_cell.angle_gamma   90.00
#
_symmetry.space_group_name_H-M   'P 1'
#
loop_
_entity.id
_entity.type
_entity.pdbx_description
1 polymer ?
#
loop_
_entity_poly.entity_id
_entity_poly.type
_entity_poly.pdbx_seq_one_letter_code
_entity_poly.pdbx_strand_id
1 'polypeptide(L)'
;MRKSSVDTVRRILTAKVAELWPAVERVRNRAYNAQERWFGEVVYYWAYSDLARIAGISPARLSDKELVAERIDKEIRKVKQKADARLKCISEMSKDKAIDLLLVIERILAIGRGENPWEAEERLEAELMEKGLF
;
A
#
# COMPACT_ATOMS: atom_id res chain seq x y z
N MET A 1 2.93 -10.55 -30.99
CA MET A 1 3.70 -9.42 -30.42
C MET A 1 4.01 -9.73 -28.96
N ARG A 2 5.28 -9.74 -28.54
CA ARG A 2 5.62 -9.80 -27.11
C ARG A 2 5.12 -8.50 -26.46
N LYS A 3 4.34 -8.59 -25.37
CA LYS A 3 3.90 -7.41 -24.62
C LYS A 3 5.15 -6.71 -24.04
N SER A 4 5.18 -5.39 -24.03
CA SER A 4 6.25 -4.63 -23.40
C SER A 4 6.35 -5.01 -21.91
N SER A 5 7.57 -5.09 -21.36
CA SER A 5 7.77 -5.35 -19.92
C SER A 5 7.02 -4.33 -19.06
N VAL A 6 6.96 -3.08 -19.52
CA VAL A 6 6.21 -1.98 -18.88
C VAL A 6 4.71 -2.28 -18.80
N ASP A 7 4.11 -2.77 -19.89
CA ASP A 7 2.68 -3.11 -19.91
C ASP A 7 2.36 -4.27 -18.96
N THR A 8 3.31 -5.21 -18.83
CA THR A 8 3.18 -6.33 -17.90
C THR A 8 3.17 -5.85 -16.45
N VAL A 9 4.12 -4.99 -16.06
CA VAL A 9 4.17 -4.38 -14.72
C VAL A 9 2.89 -3.58 -14.44
N ARG A 10 2.48 -2.71 -15.37
CA ARG A 10 1.25 -1.89 -15.21
C ARG A 10 0.01 -2.77 -15.01
N ARG A 11 -0.10 -3.90 -15.71
CA ARG A 11 -1.22 -4.84 -15.55
C ARG A 11 -1.24 -5.48 -14.15
N ILE A 12 -0.08 -5.92 -13.65
CA ILE A 12 0.03 -6.48 -12.30
C ILE A 12 -0.36 -5.41 -11.27
N LEU A 13 0.14 -4.19 -11.45
CA LEU A 13 -0.19 -3.04 -10.61
C LEU A 13 -1.69 -2.73 -10.61
N THR A 14 -2.33 -2.65 -11.77
CA THR A 14 -3.79 -2.43 -11.86
C THR A 14 -4.58 -3.49 -11.11
N ALA A 15 -4.17 -4.76 -11.18
CA ALA A 15 -4.81 -5.84 -10.44
C ALA A 15 -4.72 -5.62 -8.91
N LYS A 16 -3.51 -5.33 -8.39
CA LYS A 16 -3.32 -5.04 -6.96
C LYS A 16 -4.02 -3.77 -6.49
N VAL A 17 -4.10 -2.75 -7.34
CA VAL A 17 -4.82 -1.49 -7.04
C VAL A 17 -6.30 -1.74 -6.78
N ALA A 18 -6.92 -2.68 -7.50
CA ALA A 18 -8.31 -3.06 -7.25
C ALA A 18 -8.53 -3.64 -5.83
N GLU A 19 -7.49 -4.21 -5.22
CA GLU A 19 -7.51 -4.80 -3.89
C GLU A 19 -7.10 -3.83 -2.77
N LEU A 20 -6.56 -2.65 -3.12
CA LEU A 20 -5.98 -1.71 -2.17
C LEU A 20 -6.98 -1.28 -1.09
N TRP A 21 -8.13 -0.73 -1.48
CA TRP A 21 -9.13 -0.23 -0.52
C TRP A 21 -9.75 -1.34 0.34
N PRO A 22 -10.11 -2.52 -0.22
CA PRO A 22 -10.47 -3.68 0.58
C PRO A 22 -9.40 -4.08 1.60
N ALA A 23 -8.12 -4.02 1.25
CA ALA A 23 -7.04 -4.30 2.19
C ALA A 23 -6.96 -3.27 3.31
N VAL A 24 -7.05 -1.97 3.00
CA VAL A 24 -7.08 -0.89 3.99
C VAL A 24 -8.22 -1.10 4.99
N GLU A 25 -9.40 -1.52 4.53
CA GLU A 25 -10.53 -1.82 5.42
C GLU A 25 -10.28 -3.05 6.31
N ARG A 26 -9.58 -4.07 5.80
CA ARG A 26 -9.15 -5.19 6.65
C ARG A 26 -8.18 -4.73 7.73
N VAL A 27 -7.20 -3.87 7.40
CA VAL A 27 -6.28 -3.31 8.40
C VAL A 27 -7.03 -2.51 9.44
N ARG A 28 -7.94 -1.64 9.00
CA ARG A 28 -8.83 -0.85 9.87
C ARG A 28 -9.59 -1.74 10.85
N ASN A 29 -10.29 -2.75 10.35
CA ASN A 29 -11.08 -3.66 11.18
C ASN A 29 -10.20 -4.43 12.18
N ARG A 30 -9.00 -4.83 11.79
CA ARG A 30 -8.04 -5.45 12.72
C ARG A 30 -7.63 -4.48 13.83
N ALA A 31 -7.37 -3.21 13.52
CA ALA A 31 -7.01 -2.22 14.53
C ALA A 31 -8.13 -1.99 15.55
N TYR A 32 -9.38 -1.83 15.08
CA TYR A 32 -10.53 -1.63 15.96
C TYR A 32 -10.86 -2.84 16.85
N ASN A 33 -10.55 -4.05 16.38
CA ASN A 33 -10.90 -5.31 17.05
C ASN A 33 -9.70 -6.05 17.66
N ALA A 34 -8.51 -5.47 17.64
CA ALA A 34 -7.32 -6.11 18.19
C ALA A 34 -7.45 -6.26 19.71
N GLN A 35 -7.16 -7.46 20.22
CA GLN A 35 -7.06 -7.71 21.67
C GLN A 35 -5.97 -6.84 22.28
N GLU A 36 -4.82 -6.73 21.60
CA GLU A 36 -3.78 -5.75 21.88
C GLU A 36 -3.95 -4.53 20.96
N ARG A 37 -4.80 -3.59 21.40
CA ARG A 37 -5.17 -2.39 20.60
C ARG A 37 -3.95 -1.61 20.09
N TRP A 38 -2.97 -1.40 20.96
CA TRP A 38 -1.75 -0.65 20.63
C TRP A 38 -1.01 -1.23 19.41
N PHE A 39 -0.90 -2.55 19.32
CA PHE A 39 -0.24 -3.23 18.22
C PHE A 39 -1.03 -3.07 16.91
N GLY A 40 -2.36 -3.26 16.98
CA GLY A 40 -3.25 -3.04 15.84
C GLY A 40 -3.19 -1.60 15.30
N GLU A 41 -3.08 -0.61 16.18
CA GLU A 41 -3.01 0.81 15.83
C GLU A 41 -1.67 1.19 15.19
N VAL A 42 -0.55 0.65 15.69
CA VAL A 42 0.78 0.80 15.07
C VAL A 42 0.78 0.22 13.65
N VAL A 43 0.25 -1.00 13.49
CA VAL A 43 0.14 -1.65 12.18
C VAL A 43 -0.76 -0.84 11.24
N TYR A 44 -1.84 -0.26 11.75
CA TYR A 44 -2.71 0.59 10.94
C TYR A 44 -2.03 1.89 10.51
N TYR A 45 -1.22 2.48 11.39
CA TYR A 45 -0.40 3.64 11.06
C TYR A 45 0.66 3.33 9.99
N TRP A 46 1.23 2.11 9.95
CA TRP A 46 2.12 1.69 8.87
C TRP A 46 1.39 1.65 7.52
N ALA A 47 0.20 1.04 7.46
CA ALA A 47 -0.61 1.04 6.24
C ALA A 47 -0.99 2.46 5.79
N TYR A 48 -1.32 3.34 6.74
CA TYR A 48 -1.51 4.76 6.46
C TYR A 48 -0.24 5.42 5.88
N SER A 49 0.93 5.14 6.45
CA SER A 49 2.19 5.73 6.00
C SER A 49 2.51 5.34 4.56
N ASP A 50 2.23 4.09 4.19
CA ASP A 50 2.34 3.63 2.81
C ASP A 50 1.30 4.27 1.89
N LEU A 51 0.05 4.43 2.34
CA LEU A 51 -0.96 5.20 1.58
C LEU A 51 -0.51 6.66 1.34
N ALA A 52 0.14 7.30 2.31
CA ALA A 52 0.68 8.65 2.15
C ALA A 52 1.79 8.67 1.07
N ARG A 53 2.66 7.66 1.04
CA ARG A 53 3.67 7.48 -0.01
C ARG A 53 3.01 7.31 -1.40
N ILE A 54 1.96 6.51 -1.51
CA ILE A 54 1.15 6.38 -2.74
C ILE A 54 0.60 7.74 -3.16
N ALA A 55 0.06 8.51 -2.22
CA ALA A 55 -0.46 9.85 -2.47
C ALA A 55 0.63 10.89 -2.80
N GLY A 56 1.91 10.54 -2.70
CA GLY A 56 3.03 11.46 -2.94
C GLY A 56 3.16 12.54 -1.88
N ILE A 57 2.78 12.26 -0.64
CA ILE A 57 2.89 13.20 0.48
C ILE A 57 3.58 12.54 1.68
N SER A 58 4.18 13.35 2.53
CA SER A 58 4.71 12.87 3.80
C SER A 58 3.58 12.46 4.76
N PRO A 59 3.69 11.32 5.45
CA PRO A 59 2.73 10.97 6.50
C PRO A 59 2.81 11.97 7.65
N ALA A 60 1.66 12.26 8.25
CA ALA A 60 1.56 13.00 9.50
C ALA A 60 2.26 12.21 10.60
N ARG A 61 3.17 12.87 11.31
CA ARG A 61 3.81 12.27 12.49
C ARG A 61 2.81 12.30 13.63
N LEU A 62 2.42 11.11 14.09
CA LEU A 62 1.58 10.93 15.27
C LEU A 62 2.45 10.49 16.44
N SER A 63 2.25 11.09 17.61
CA SER A 63 2.83 10.59 18.86
C SER A 63 2.13 9.30 19.31
N ASP A 64 2.73 8.58 20.26
CA ASP A 64 2.15 7.35 20.82
C ASP A 64 0.73 7.54 21.36
N LYS A 65 0.42 8.72 21.91
CA LYS A 65 -0.92 9.06 22.41
C LYS A 65 -1.94 9.34 21.29
N GLU A 66 -1.45 9.69 20.10
CA GLU A 66 -2.26 9.97 18.92
C GLU A 66 -2.40 8.75 18.00
N LEU A 67 -1.62 7.69 18.23
CA LEU A 67 -1.73 6.41 17.54
C LEU A 67 -3.00 5.68 17.98
N VAL A 68 -4.14 6.22 17.55
CA VAL A 68 -5.46 5.63 17.75
C VAL A 68 -6.19 5.49 16.42
N ALA A 69 -6.97 4.42 16.27
CA ALA A 69 -7.60 4.08 14.98
C ALA A 69 -8.44 5.23 14.40
N GLU A 70 -9.19 5.98 15.23
CA GLU A 70 -10.00 7.12 14.77
C GLU A 70 -9.15 8.30 14.25
N ARG A 71 -7.97 8.52 14.85
CA ARG A 71 -7.04 9.56 14.40
C ARG A 71 -6.44 9.18 13.05
N ILE A 72 -6.11 7.90 12.87
CA ILE A 72 -5.59 7.34 11.62
C ILE A 72 -6.65 7.40 10.51
N ASP A 73 -7.93 7.07 10.81
CA ASP A 73 -9.06 7.23 9.89
C ASP A 73 -9.18 8.66 9.33
N LYS A 74 -8.95 9.67 10.18
CA LYS A 74 -8.95 11.08 9.76
C LYS A 74 -7.82 11.38 8.77
N GLU A 75 -6.64 10.80 8.96
CA GLU A 75 -5.52 11.00 8.04
C GLU A 75 -5.72 10.22 6.73
N ILE A 76 -6.22 8.99 6.77
CA ILE A 76 -6.53 8.20 5.57
C ILE A 76 -7.54 8.93 4.68
N ARG A 77 -8.58 9.55 5.27
CA ARG A 77 -9.54 10.36 4.51
C ARG A 77 -8.89 11.52 3.77
N LYS A 78 -7.87 12.16 4.35
CA LYS A 78 -7.14 13.29 3.72
C LYS A 78 -6.27 12.83 2.55
N VAL A 79 -5.69 11.63 2.64
CA VAL A 79 -4.78 11.12 1.58
C VAL A 79 -5.51 10.36 0.48
N LYS A 80 -6.70 9.82 0.76
CA LYS A 80 -7.48 9.00 -0.18
C LYS A 80 -7.65 9.65 -1.55
N GLN A 81 -8.10 10.90 -1.61
CA GLN A 81 -8.33 11.60 -2.88
C GLN A 81 -7.04 11.73 -3.71
N LYS A 82 -5.91 11.99 -3.06
CA LYS A 82 -4.60 12.11 -3.72
C LYS A 82 -4.07 10.75 -4.18
N ALA A 83 -4.24 9.71 -3.36
CA ALA A 83 -3.91 8.34 -3.73
C ALA A 83 -4.72 7.93 -4.97
N ASP A 84 -6.05 8.08 -4.93
CA ASP A 84 -6.93 7.76 -6.06
C ASP A 84 -6.54 8.54 -7.33
N ALA A 85 -6.21 9.83 -7.22
CA ALA A 85 -5.74 10.62 -8.36
C ALA A 85 -4.44 10.07 -8.97
N ARG A 86 -3.46 9.70 -8.13
CA ARG A 86 -2.21 9.11 -8.60
C ARG A 86 -2.42 7.73 -9.23
N LEU A 87 -3.30 6.91 -8.67
CA LEU A 87 -3.61 5.58 -9.20
C LEU A 87 -4.35 5.62 -10.54
N LYS A 88 -5.06 6.71 -10.87
CA LYS A 88 -5.65 6.89 -12.22
C LYS A 88 -4.61 7.07 -13.32
N CYS A 89 -3.39 7.50 -12.99
CA CYS A 89 -2.34 7.76 -13.96
C CYS A 89 -1.42 6.55 -14.22
N ILE A 90 -1.79 5.33 -13.79
CA ILE A 90 -0.95 4.12 -13.94
C ILE A 90 -0.53 3.87 -15.40
N SER A 91 -1.42 4.12 -16.36
CA SER A 91 -1.14 3.95 -17.79
C SER A 91 0.00 4.82 -18.30
N GLU A 92 0.29 5.92 -17.61
CA GLU A 92 1.30 6.92 -17.98
C GLU A 92 2.60 6.76 -17.18
N MET A 93 2.62 5.92 -16.14
CA MET A 93 3.78 5.76 -15.27
C MET A 93 4.95 5.07 -15.98
N SER A 94 6.18 5.51 -15.72
CA SER A 94 7.38 4.75 -16.12
C SER A 94 7.42 3.39 -15.43
N LYS A 95 8.21 2.45 -15.98
CA LYS A 95 8.42 1.12 -15.39
C LYS A 95 8.80 1.22 -13.91
N ASP A 96 9.82 2.01 -13.60
CA ASP A 96 10.36 2.14 -12.24
C ASP A 96 9.34 2.72 -11.27
N LYS A 97 8.57 3.74 -11.69
CA LYS A 97 7.49 4.30 -10.87
C LYS A 97 6.37 3.29 -10.63
N ALA A 98 6.05 2.46 -11.63
CA ALA A 98 5.05 1.42 -11.50
C ALA A 98 5.53 0.29 -10.57
N ILE A 99 6.82 -0.08 -10.60
CA ILE A 99 7.41 -1.05 -9.67
C ILE A 99 7.41 -0.50 -8.25
N ASP A 100 7.93 0.71 -8.02
CA ASP A 100 7.93 1.35 -6.71
C ASP A 100 6.53 1.36 -6.09
N LEU A 101 5.53 1.76 -6.89
CA LEU A 101 4.14 1.77 -6.45
C LEU A 101 3.59 0.36 -6.17
N LEU A 102 3.97 -0.62 -6.99
CA LEU A 102 3.56 -2.01 -6.84
C LEU A 102 4.06 -2.60 -5.51
N LEU A 103 5.32 -2.34 -5.15
CA LEU A 103 5.93 -2.78 -3.89
C LEU A 103 5.24 -2.16 -2.67
N VAL A 104 4.99 -0.85 -2.71
CA VAL A 104 4.29 -0.14 -1.63
C VAL A 104 2.86 -0.67 -1.46
N ILE A 105 2.15 -0.96 -2.55
CA ILE A 105 0.82 -1.56 -2.47
C ILE A 105 0.89 -2.96 -1.88
N GLU A 106 1.87 -3.78 -2.27
CA GLU A 106 2.02 -5.14 -1.74
C GLU A 106 2.17 -5.15 -0.22
N ARG A 107 2.92 -4.21 0.35
CA ARG A 107 2.99 -4.05 1.80
C ARG A 107 1.62 -3.85 2.44
N ILE A 108 0.81 -2.94 1.90
CA ILE A 108 -0.55 -2.69 2.42
C ILE A 108 -1.42 -3.95 2.30
N LEU A 109 -1.33 -4.66 1.18
CA LEU A 109 -2.06 -5.92 0.98
C LEU A 109 -1.65 -6.98 2.00
N ALA A 110 -0.33 -7.15 2.23
CA ALA A 110 0.23 -8.07 3.21
C ALA A 110 -0.21 -7.74 4.63
N ILE A 111 -0.16 -6.46 5.03
CA ILE A 111 -0.72 -6.01 6.31
C ILE A 111 -2.21 -6.38 6.41
N GLY A 112 -2.97 -6.16 5.33
CA GLY A 112 -4.38 -6.54 5.24
C GLY A 112 -4.64 -8.05 5.36
N ARG A 113 -3.66 -8.90 5.03
CA ARG A 113 -3.71 -10.36 5.19
C ARG A 113 -3.15 -10.86 6.53
N GLY A 114 -2.51 -9.98 7.31
CA GLY A 114 -1.82 -10.38 8.54
C GLY A 114 -0.44 -10.97 8.32
N GLU A 115 0.15 -10.74 7.15
CA GLU A 115 1.50 -11.16 6.81
C GLU A 115 2.52 -10.08 7.19
N ASN A 116 3.80 -10.46 7.26
CA ASN A 116 4.90 -9.52 7.35
C ASN A 116 5.02 -8.75 6.01
N PRO A 117 4.80 -7.42 6.01
CA PRO A 117 4.85 -6.65 4.78
C PRO A 117 6.22 -6.58 4.12
N TRP A 118 7.33 -6.68 4.87
CA TRP A 118 8.67 -6.55 4.26
C TRP A 118 9.05 -7.85 3.56
N GLU A 119 8.72 -9.00 4.16
CA GLU A 119 8.87 -10.31 3.50
C GLU A 119 8.01 -10.40 2.23
N ALA A 120 6.81 -9.80 2.24
CA ALA A 120 5.95 -9.76 1.07
C ALA A 120 6.52 -8.87 -0.05
N GLU A 121 7.11 -7.72 0.31
CA GLU A 121 7.84 -6.84 -0.60
C GLU A 121 9.04 -7.58 -1.23
N GLU A 122 9.92 -8.18 -0.43
CA GLU A 122 11.10 -8.93 -0.88
C GLU A 122 10.72 -10.09 -1.82
N ARG A 123 9.68 -10.84 -1.47
CA ARG A 123 9.15 -11.94 -2.30
C ARG A 123 8.66 -11.43 -3.66
N LEU A 124 7.99 -10.29 -3.68
CA LEU A 124 7.53 -9.68 -4.92
C LEU A 124 8.68 -9.12 -5.75
N GLU A 125 9.69 -8.50 -5.13
CA GLU A 125 10.91 -8.06 -5.83
C GLU A 125 11.60 -9.25 -6.51
N ALA A 126 11.81 -10.35 -5.79
CA ALA A 126 12.39 -11.57 -6.34
C ALA A 126 11.57 -12.11 -7.53
N GLU A 127 10.24 -12.17 -7.39
CA GLU A 127 9.35 -12.60 -8.48
C GLU A 127 9.48 -11.70 -9.73
N LEU A 128 9.61 -10.39 -9.54
CA LEU A 128 9.79 -9.44 -10.66
C LEU A 128 11.17 -9.62 -11.32
N MET A 129 12.22 -9.84 -10.53
CA MET A 129 13.58 -10.09 -11.04
C MET A 129 13.64 -11.37 -11.86
N GLU A 130 13.08 -12.48 -11.37
CA GLU A 130 13.02 -13.77 -12.09
C GLU A 130 12.31 -13.65 -13.44
N LYS A 131 11.30 -12.78 -13.53
CA LYS A 131 10.56 -12.52 -14.78
C LYS A 131 11.23 -11.49 -15.69
N GLY A 132 12.38 -10.92 -15.31
CA GLY A 132 13.03 -9.82 -16.05
C GLY A 132 12.20 -8.53 -16.08
N LEU A 133 11.37 -8.32 -15.06
CA LEU A 133 10.48 -7.18 -14.90
C LEU A 133 10.99 -6.16 -13.89
N PHE A 134 12.00 -6.49 -13.08
CA PHE A 134 12.74 -5.51 -12.28
C PHE A 134 13.76 -4.80 -13.18
#